data_AF-Q17D17-F1
#
_entry.id   AF-Q17D17-F1
#
_cell.length_a   1.000
_cell.length_b   1.000
_cell.length_c   1.000
_cell.angle_alpha   90.00
_cell.angle_beta   90.00
_cell.angle_gamma   90.00
#
_symmetry.space_group_name_H-M   'P 1'
#
loop_
_entity.id
_entity.type
_entity.pdbx_description
1 polymer ?
#
loop_
_entity_poly.entity_id
_entity_poly.type
_entity_poly.pdbx_seq_one_letter_code
_entity_poly.pdbx_strand_id
1 'polypeptide(L)'
;MAGTTVIRTLIFLVVCTAIACATNYKLYFQASNTEVTIDSFGRSLTIQRDGKVVQDIVMDRELQSANEYEETLRGFVLRNRRGAEIEFTIDVDQPDLSLLTVARRSRPRSTEVSDCVKLRGSNWFGGPEQKNQYWPIQKLRLHDYSYLSKQVDNCAVAERYWLNSLGSFVFVDDETPLFLDQNSRKPGYMCLEAKKALPYDTYDETYSFIYQIGVGVDAREAHLGAVVNILGKPTGHPAEEMVKYPIWSTWARYKRDINEAVILKHADDIVMNGWADSQFEFDDFWETCYGSLTMNTTKFPDMKQTVADIKAKGLPRVTLWVHPFINKVCEPFYSEAMEKGYLVTDHNGNSDHWWWNSGMNESVSIDFTNPEAAEWYSQRLRNIQEQYGIDSFKFDAR
;
A
#
# COMPACT_ATOMS: atom_id res chain seq x y z
N MET A 1 49.15 -9.68 80.47
CA MET A 1 48.87 -8.53 79.59
C MET A 1 48.93 -9.02 78.16
N ALA A 2 47.91 -8.66 77.39
CA ALA A 2 47.44 -9.34 76.19
C ALA A 2 48.42 -9.26 75.00
N GLY A 3 48.52 -10.36 74.26
CA GLY A 3 49.01 -10.40 72.90
C GLY A 3 47.88 -10.07 71.92
N THR A 4 48.21 -9.45 70.80
CA THR A 4 47.25 -9.19 69.72
C THR A 4 47.81 -9.74 68.41
N THR A 5 47.17 -10.80 67.94
CA THR A 5 47.45 -11.53 66.70
C THR A 5 46.80 -10.81 65.53
N VAL A 6 47.57 -10.61 64.46
CA VAL A 6 47.09 -10.08 63.17
C VAL A 6 46.35 -11.19 62.43
N ILE A 7 45.08 -10.97 62.07
CA ILE A 7 44.34 -11.81 61.13
C ILE A 7 43.95 -10.96 59.93
N ARG A 8 44.52 -11.29 58.77
CA ARG A 8 44.07 -10.85 57.45
C ARG A 8 42.87 -11.73 57.05
N THR A 9 41.74 -11.12 56.77
CA THR A 9 40.62 -11.77 56.07
C THR A 9 40.42 -11.06 54.74
N LEU A 10 40.77 -11.75 53.67
CA LEU A 10 40.37 -11.48 52.29
C LEU A 10 39.13 -12.35 51.99
N ILE A 11 38.37 -12.00 50.94
CA ILE A 11 37.31 -12.80 50.24
C ILE A 11 35.87 -12.53 50.76
N PHE A 12 34.85 -12.22 49.95
CA PHE A 12 34.68 -12.02 48.50
C PHE A 12 33.51 -11.05 48.32
N LEU A 13 33.63 -10.10 47.39
CA LEU A 13 32.50 -9.30 46.91
C LEU A 13 31.68 -10.21 45.98
N VAL A 14 30.52 -10.69 46.43
CA VAL A 14 29.50 -11.24 45.52
C VAL A 14 28.45 -10.17 45.34
N VAL A 15 28.71 -9.24 44.42
CA VAL A 15 27.65 -8.43 43.82
C VAL A 15 27.10 -9.26 42.66
N CYS A 16 26.24 -10.21 42.98
CA CYS A 16 25.32 -10.78 42.00
C CYS A 16 24.14 -9.82 41.86
N THR A 17 24.31 -8.72 41.14
CA THR A 17 23.17 -8.00 40.57
C THR A 17 22.73 -8.78 39.34
N ALA A 18 22.03 -9.90 39.57
CA ALA A 18 21.11 -10.41 38.59
C ALA A 18 19.98 -9.38 38.51
N ILE A 19 20.13 -8.39 37.62
CA ILE A 19 18.99 -7.58 37.20
C ILE A 19 18.10 -8.58 36.45
N ALA A 20 17.14 -9.15 37.16
CA ALA A 20 16.04 -9.87 36.53
C ALA A 20 15.36 -8.86 35.62
N CYS A 21 15.62 -8.97 34.31
CA CYS A 21 14.98 -8.11 33.34
C CYS A 21 13.48 -8.37 33.42
N ALA A 22 12.67 -7.31 33.51
CA ALA A 22 11.23 -7.45 33.48
C ALA A 22 10.83 -8.24 32.22
N THR A 23 9.91 -9.19 32.36
CA THR A 23 9.37 -9.92 31.20
C THR A 23 8.06 -9.32 30.72
N ASN A 24 7.49 -8.39 31.49
CA ASN A 24 6.21 -7.76 31.22
C ASN A 24 6.39 -6.24 31.23
N TYR A 25 6.02 -5.60 30.13
CA TYR A 25 6.09 -4.16 29.92
C TYR A 25 4.70 -3.62 29.60
N LYS A 26 4.46 -2.33 29.90
CA LYS A 26 3.17 -1.72 29.69
C LYS A 26 3.28 -0.31 29.11
N LEU A 27 2.36 0.04 28.22
CA LEU A 27 2.04 1.41 27.85
C LEU A 27 0.61 1.73 28.27
N TYR A 28 0.42 2.91 28.84
CA TYR A 28 -0.89 3.39 29.28
C TYR A 28 -1.25 4.68 28.55
N PHE A 29 -2.38 4.64 27.84
CA PHE A 29 -3.02 5.77 27.21
C PHE A 29 -4.05 6.33 28.20
N GLN A 30 -3.73 7.46 28.81
CA GLN A 30 -4.49 8.02 29.92
C GLN A 30 -5.83 8.57 29.46
N ALA A 31 -5.86 9.23 28.29
CA ALA A 31 -7.07 9.89 27.81
C ALA A 31 -8.11 8.86 27.32
N SER A 32 -7.66 7.81 26.63
CA SER A 32 -8.54 6.80 26.03
C SER A 32 -8.89 5.61 26.94
N ASN A 33 -8.24 5.49 28.10
CA ASN A 33 -8.28 4.31 28.96
C ASN A 33 -7.88 3.01 28.23
N THR A 34 -6.80 3.09 27.47
CA THR A 34 -6.23 1.95 26.73
C THR A 34 -4.90 1.51 27.35
N GLU A 35 -4.76 0.20 27.55
CA GLU A 35 -3.55 -0.44 28.06
C GLU A 35 -2.98 -1.37 27.00
N VAL A 36 -1.68 -1.24 26.73
CA VAL A 36 -0.91 -2.19 25.91
C VAL A 36 0.01 -2.96 26.85
N THR A 37 -0.14 -4.27 26.91
CA THR A 37 0.74 -5.16 27.67
C THR A 37 1.62 -5.97 26.72
N ILE A 38 2.93 -5.95 26.95
CA ILE A 38 3.94 -6.67 26.18
C ILE A 38 4.58 -7.71 27.10
N ASP A 39 4.34 -8.99 26.84
CA ASP A 39 5.03 -10.11 27.49
C ASP A 39 6.14 -10.62 26.58
N SER A 40 7.39 -10.30 26.92
CA SER A 40 8.56 -10.70 26.13
C SER A 40 8.81 -12.20 26.17
N PHE A 41 8.45 -12.87 27.26
CA PHE A 41 8.62 -14.33 27.37
C PHE A 41 7.55 -15.06 26.55
N GLY A 42 6.28 -14.67 26.68
CA GLY A 42 5.16 -15.21 25.92
C GLY A 42 5.12 -14.78 24.45
N ARG A 43 5.91 -13.75 24.08
CA ARG A 43 5.90 -13.08 22.77
C ARG A 43 4.53 -12.54 22.42
N SER A 44 3.87 -11.86 23.35
CA SER A 44 2.53 -11.31 23.12
C SER A 44 2.49 -9.82 23.35
N LEU A 45 1.84 -9.12 22.43
CA LEU A 45 1.34 -7.76 22.62
C LEU A 45 -0.19 -7.84 22.64
N THR A 46 -0.76 -7.42 23.76
CA THR A 46 -2.21 -7.42 24.00
C THR A 46 -2.66 -6.00 24.25
N ILE A 47 -3.68 -5.53 23.53
CA ILE A 47 -4.27 -4.21 23.75
C ILE A 47 -5.67 -4.36 24.31
N GLN A 48 -5.93 -3.65 25.40
CA GLN A 48 -7.23 -3.55 26.04
C GLN A 48 -7.68 -2.10 26.06
N ARG A 49 -8.95 -1.87 25.76
CA ARG A 49 -9.62 -0.59 25.97
C ARG A 49 -10.81 -0.82 26.87
N ASP A 50 -10.91 -0.04 27.95
CA ASP A 50 -11.95 -0.20 28.98
C ASP A 50 -12.03 -1.65 29.53
N GLY A 51 -10.86 -2.29 29.69
CA GLY A 51 -10.73 -3.67 30.18
C GLY A 51 -11.13 -4.76 29.16
N LYS A 52 -11.52 -4.39 27.93
CA LYS A 52 -11.86 -5.32 26.86
C LYS A 52 -10.67 -5.48 25.90
N VAL A 53 -10.25 -6.71 25.66
CA VAL A 53 -9.24 -7.01 24.64
C VAL A 53 -9.78 -6.69 23.25
N VAL A 54 -9.07 -5.84 22.51
CA VAL A 54 -9.42 -5.42 21.14
C VAL A 54 -8.39 -5.88 20.11
N GLN A 55 -7.18 -6.23 20.55
CA GLN A 55 -6.09 -6.68 19.69
C GLN A 55 -5.15 -7.62 20.44
N ASP A 56 -4.79 -8.74 19.80
CA ASP A 56 -3.79 -9.69 20.26
C ASP A 56 -2.79 -9.95 19.12
N ILE A 57 -1.50 -9.72 19.35
CA ILE A 57 -0.41 -9.96 18.40
C ILE A 57 0.61 -10.89 19.03
N VAL A 58 0.93 -11.99 18.34
CA VAL A 58 2.07 -12.84 18.70
C VAL A 58 3.29 -12.31 17.98
N MET A 59 4.22 -11.72 18.72
CA MET A 59 5.41 -11.06 18.17
C MET A 59 6.52 -12.06 17.83
N ASP A 60 7.46 -11.61 17.01
CA ASP A 60 8.64 -12.37 16.62
C ASP A 60 9.50 -12.81 17.84
N ARG A 61 10.29 -13.87 17.65
CA ARG A 61 11.21 -14.40 18.68
C ARG A 61 12.30 -13.41 19.08
N GLU A 62 12.59 -12.41 18.26
CA GLU A 62 13.48 -11.31 18.62
C GLU A 62 13.09 -10.67 19.96
N LEU A 63 11.79 -10.57 20.27
CA LEU A 63 11.31 -10.00 21.53
C LEU A 63 11.81 -10.78 22.77
N GLN A 64 11.94 -12.10 22.69
CA GLN A 64 12.47 -12.93 23.79
C GLN A 64 13.96 -12.68 24.05
N SER A 65 14.67 -12.13 23.08
CA SER A 65 16.10 -11.85 23.18
C SER A 65 16.42 -10.50 23.83
N ALA A 66 15.41 -9.65 24.02
CA ALA A 66 15.57 -8.36 24.67
C ALA A 66 16.00 -8.52 26.14
N ASN A 67 17.02 -7.75 26.52
CA ASN A 67 17.62 -7.80 27.85
C ASN A 67 17.93 -6.40 28.42
N GLU A 68 17.66 -5.36 27.65
CA GLU A 68 17.80 -3.96 28.02
C GLU A 68 16.48 -3.26 27.74
N TYR A 69 16.09 -2.37 28.66
CA TYR A 69 14.90 -1.54 28.60
C TYR A 69 15.32 -0.09 28.77
N GLU A 70 14.84 0.76 27.86
CA GLU A 70 15.07 2.19 27.89
C GLU A 70 13.73 2.90 27.75
N GLU A 71 13.33 3.65 28.78
CA GLU A 71 12.12 4.47 28.72
C GLU A 71 12.38 5.71 27.85
N THR A 72 11.41 6.06 27.02
CA THR A 72 11.45 7.27 26.19
C THR A 72 10.33 8.22 26.60
N LEU A 73 10.36 9.45 26.09
CA LEU A 73 9.32 10.46 26.40
C LEU A 73 7.89 9.98 26.06
N ARG A 74 7.75 9.09 25.07
CA ARG A 74 6.46 8.64 24.55
C ARG A 74 6.32 7.12 24.54
N GLY A 75 7.14 6.39 25.29
CA GLY A 75 7.09 4.93 25.30
C GLY A 75 8.38 4.31 25.78
N PHE A 76 8.87 3.28 25.09
CA PHE A 76 10.12 2.63 25.45
C PHE A 76 10.75 1.85 24.28
N VAL A 77 12.03 1.52 24.44
CA VAL A 77 12.80 0.68 23.54
C VAL A 77 13.25 -0.57 24.29
N LEU A 78 13.08 -1.73 23.66
CA LEU A 78 13.65 -2.99 24.09
C LEU A 78 14.84 -3.32 23.21
N ARG A 79 15.99 -3.61 23.81
CA ARG A 79 17.23 -3.90 23.08
C ARG A 79 17.79 -5.27 23.47
N ASN A 80 18.28 -6.01 22.47
CA ASN A 80 18.99 -7.26 22.69
C ASN A 80 20.52 -7.05 22.74
N ARG A 81 21.26 -8.07 23.17
CA ARG A 81 22.74 -8.04 23.28
C ARG A 81 23.48 -7.78 21.96
N ARG A 82 22.80 -7.94 20.81
CA ARG A 82 23.36 -7.65 19.48
C ARG A 82 23.08 -6.23 19.03
N GLY A 83 22.44 -5.41 19.88
CA GLY A 83 22.05 -4.04 19.57
C GLY A 83 20.78 -3.93 18.72
N ALA A 84 20.04 -5.02 18.51
CA ALA A 84 18.77 -4.96 17.79
C ALA A 84 17.68 -4.43 18.73
N GLU A 85 16.89 -3.48 18.23
CA GLU A 85 15.89 -2.73 18.98
C GLU A 85 14.47 -3.02 18.49
N ILE A 86 13.53 -3.02 19.44
CA ILE A 86 12.09 -2.94 19.18
C ILE A 86 11.59 -1.72 19.95
N GLU A 87 11.15 -0.71 19.23
CA GLU A 87 10.62 0.54 19.79
C GLU A 87 9.08 0.48 19.83
N PHE A 88 8.51 0.92 20.95
CA PHE A 88 7.07 1.08 21.16
C PHE A 88 6.79 2.54 21.52
N THR A 89 6.06 3.24 20.65
CA THR A 89 5.88 4.69 20.75
C THR A 89 4.40 5.06 20.70
N ILE A 90 3.95 5.86 21.65
CA ILE A 90 2.62 6.49 21.67
C ILE A 90 2.64 7.67 20.70
N ASP A 91 1.83 7.56 19.65
CA ASP A 91 1.66 8.61 18.64
C ASP A 91 0.49 9.54 19.00
N VAL A 92 -0.64 8.96 19.44
CA VAL A 92 -1.87 9.68 19.80
C VAL A 92 -2.48 9.08 21.05
N ASP A 93 -2.83 9.95 22.01
CA ASP A 93 -3.63 9.61 23.19
C ASP A 93 -4.76 10.64 23.35
N GLN A 94 -5.92 10.33 22.78
CA GLN A 94 -7.14 11.13 22.83
C GLN A 94 -8.30 10.30 23.39
N PRO A 95 -9.35 10.93 23.96
CA PRO A 95 -10.46 10.20 24.55
C PRO A 95 -11.14 9.19 23.62
N ASP A 96 -11.14 9.44 22.32
CA ASP A 96 -11.76 8.61 21.28
C ASP A 96 -10.74 7.72 20.54
N LEU A 97 -9.44 8.01 20.60
CA LEU A 97 -8.41 7.32 19.83
C LEU A 97 -7.09 7.14 20.59
N SER A 98 -6.56 5.91 20.55
CA SER A 98 -5.16 5.61 20.82
C SER A 98 -4.45 5.22 19.55
N LEU A 99 -3.21 5.65 19.37
CA LEU A 99 -2.34 5.21 18.28
C LEU A 99 -0.93 4.91 18.81
N LEU A 100 -0.43 3.73 18.46
CA LEU A 100 0.87 3.19 18.84
C LEU A 100 1.65 2.83 17.56
N THR A 101 2.93 3.17 17.50
CA THR A 101 3.89 2.63 16.54
C THR A 101 4.73 1.53 17.18
N VAL A 102 4.87 0.40 16.50
CA VAL A 102 5.87 -0.64 16.78
C VAL A 102 6.90 -0.60 15.66
N ALA A 103 8.17 -0.34 16.00
CA ALA A 103 9.23 -0.17 15.00
C ALA A 103 10.44 -1.09 15.26
N ARG A 104 10.87 -1.77 14.21
CA ARG A 104 12.18 -2.43 14.12
C ARG A 104 12.93 -1.82 12.96
N ARG A 105 13.96 -1.04 13.26
CA ARG A 105 14.77 -0.35 12.25
C ARG A 105 16.06 -1.08 11.96
N SER A 106 16.55 -0.94 10.74
CA SER A 106 17.86 -1.43 10.30
C SER A 106 18.04 -2.94 10.55
N ARG A 107 17.03 -3.76 10.21
CA ARG A 107 17.14 -5.22 10.27
C ARG A 107 18.00 -5.69 9.10
N PRO A 108 19.04 -6.52 9.33
CA PRO A 108 19.87 -7.05 8.25
C PRO A 108 19.02 -7.80 7.23
N ARG A 109 19.36 -7.70 5.94
CA ARG A 109 18.62 -8.39 4.86
C ARG A 109 18.50 -9.90 5.04
N SER A 110 19.41 -10.53 5.78
CA SER A 110 19.39 -11.96 6.11
C SER A 110 18.39 -12.34 7.22
N THR A 111 17.75 -11.35 7.84
CA THR A 111 16.78 -11.55 8.92
C THR A 111 15.37 -11.46 8.35
N GLU A 112 14.51 -12.39 8.73
CA GLU A 112 13.06 -12.29 8.52
C GLU A 112 12.39 -12.07 9.87
N VAL A 113 11.41 -11.17 9.93
CA VAL A 113 10.67 -10.87 11.15
C VAL A 113 9.19 -11.09 10.92
N SER A 114 8.51 -11.78 11.85
CA SER A 114 7.08 -12.07 11.73
C SER A 114 6.30 -11.72 13.01
N ASP A 115 5.33 -10.81 12.88
CA ASP A 115 4.35 -10.52 13.92
C ASP A 115 2.96 -10.98 13.47
N CYS A 116 2.31 -11.85 14.25
CA CYS A 116 1.05 -12.50 13.89
C CYS A 116 -0.15 -11.96 14.66
N VAL A 117 -0.98 -11.19 13.97
CA VAL A 117 -2.27 -10.67 14.42
C VAL A 117 -3.28 -11.82 14.52
N LYS A 118 -3.96 -11.92 15.66
CA LYS A 118 -5.04 -12.91 15.87
C LYS A 118 -6.35 -12.40 15.29
N LEU A 119 -6.93 -13.18 14.37
CA LEU A 119 -8.16 -12.79 13.66
C LEU A 119 -9.45 -13.28 14.34
N ARG A 120 -9.35 -14.31 15.18
CA ARG A 120 -10.52 -14.98 15.77
C ARG A 120 -11.13 -14.13 16.89
N GLY A 121 -12.45 -13.93 16.84
CA GLY A 121 -13.21 -13.18 17.85
C GLY A 121 -13.80 -11.86 17.35
N SER A 122 -13.56 -11.49 16.09
CA SER A 122 -14.07 -10.27 15.46
C SER A 122 -14.20 -10.41 13.93
N ASN A 123 -14.88 -9.46 13.30
CA ASN A 123 -14.91 -9.32 11.84
C ASN A 123 -13.83 -8.36 11.38
N TRP A 124 -13.18 -8.65 10.26
CA TRP A 124 -12.08 -7.85 9.73
C TRP A 124 -12.41 -7.28 8.33
N PHE A 125 -11.87 -6.10 8.03
CA PHE A 125 -12.08 -5.33 6.80
C PHE A 125 -10.77 -4.67 6.34
N GLY A 126 -10.68 -4.29 5.07
CA GLY A 126 -9.45 -3.78 4.45
C GLY A 126 -8.66 -4.87 3.74
N GLY A 127 -7.33 -4.79 3.80
CA GLY A 127 -6.43 -5.73 3.14
C GLY A 127 -6.41 -5.59 1.61
N PRO A 128 -5.75 -6.54 0.91
CA PRO A 128 -5.56 -6.43 -0.53
C PRO A 128 -6.86 -6.74 -1.25
N GLU A 129 -7.08 -6.11 -2.40
CA GLU A 129 -8.06 -6.56 -3.35
C GLU A 129 -7.67 -7.95 -3.86
N GLN A 130 -8.63 -8.88 -3.94
CA GLN A 130 -8.41 -10.21 -4.50
C GLN A 130 -9.51 -10.53 -5.50
N LYS A 131 -9.14 -11.27 -6.54
CA LYS A 131 -10.07 -11.87 -7.49
C LYS A 131 -11.18 -12.67 -6.80
N ASN A 132 -10.81 -13.46 -5.79
CA ASN A 132 -11.73 -14.23 -4.95
C ASN A 132 -11.77 -13.63 -3.54
N GLN A 133 -12.45 -12.49 -3.38
CA GLN A 133 -12.55 -11.80 -2.11
C GLN A 133 -13.59 -12.48 -1.18
N TYR A 134 -13.14 -12.98 -0.04
CA TYR A 134 -14.02 -13.52 1.00
C TYR A 134 -14.35 -12.46 2.04
N TRP A 135 -15.64 -12.21 2.27
CA TRP A 135 -16.09 -11.26 3.28
C TRP A 135 -16.70 -11.94 4.53
N PRO A 136 -16.41 -11.42 5.74
CA PRO A 136 -15.36 -10.45 6.04
C PRO A 136 -13.95 -11.10 5.97
N ILE A 137 -12.89 -10.29 5.87
CA ILE A 137 -11.59 -10.72 5.33
C ILE A 137 -10.84 -11.69 6.23
N GLN A 138 -11.28 -11.92 7.46
CA GLN A 138 -10.67 -12.92 8.35
C GLN A 138 -10.71 -14.34 7.79
N LYS A 139 -11.50 -14.58 6.74
CA LYS A 139 -11.61 -15.86 6.02
C LYS A 139 -10.60 -16.01 4.88
N LEU A 140 -9.91 -14.93 4.47
CA LEU A 140 -8.91 -15.00 3.41
C LEU A 140 -7.81 -15.99 3.78
N ARG A 141 -7.30 -16.68 2.76
CA ARG A 141 -6.16 -17.58 2.87
C ARG A 141 -5.07 -17.05 1.96
N LEU A 142 -4.02 -16.51 2.57
CA LEU A 142 -2.85 -15.99 1.89
C LEU A 142 -1.64 -16.78 2.39
N HIS A 143 -0.76 -17.17 1.47
CA HIS A 143 0.45 -17.88 1.81
C HIS A 143 1.62 -17.17 1.18
N ASP A 144 2.52 -16.67 2.03
CA ASP A 144 3.71 -15.94 1.62
C ASP A 144 3.41 -14.88 0.53
N TYR A 145 2.34 -14.13 0.74
CA TYR A 145 1.79 -13.24 -0.27
C TYR A 145 2.51 -11.90 -0.26
N SER A 146 3.34 -11.64 -1.28
CA SER A 146 3.99 -10.33 -1.46
C SER A 146 2.98 -9.20 -1.56
N TYR A 147 3.10 -8.19 -0.71
CA TYR A 147 2.08 -7.16 -0.54
C TYR A 147 2.31 -5.96 -1.45
N LEU A 148 2.16 -6.21 -2.76
CA LEU A 148 2.30 -5.22 -3.83
C LEU A 148 1.15 -5.36 -4.82
N SER A 149 0.90 -4.28 -5.57
CA SER A 149 0.03 -4.34 -6.72
C SER A 149 0.59 -5.30 -7.76
N LYS A 150 -0.19 -6.30 -8.17
CA LYS A 150 0.27 -7.30 -9.14
C LYS A 150 -0.87 -7.96 -9.89
N GLN A 151 -0.60 -8.36 -11.14
CA GLN A 151 -1.58 -9.06 -11.99
C GLN A 151 -2.10 -10.33 -11.33
N VAL A 152 -1.20 -11.08 -10.68
CA VAL A 152 -1.53 -12.28 -9.93
C VAL A 152 -2.57 -11.96 -8.86
N ASP A 153 -3.64 -12.75 -8.82
CA ASP A 153 -4.79 -12.57 -7.92
C ASP A 153 -5.55 -11.25 -8.03
N ASN A 154 -5.34 -10.45 -9.09
CA ASN A 154 -6.00 -9.17 -9.34
C ASN A 154 -5.86 -8.14 -8.19
N CYS A 155 -4.70 -8.04 -7.55
CA CYS A 155 -4.49 -7.12 -6.43
C CYS A 155 -4.21 -5.70 -6.91
N ALA A 156 -5.22 -5.00 -7.45
CA ALA A 156 -5.06 -3.65 -8.01
C ALA A 156 -4.79 -2.64 -6.92
N VAL A 157 -5.48 -2.78 -5.79
CA VAL A 157 -5.25 -1.99 -4.58
C VAL A 157 -4.71 -2.90 -3.48
N ALA A 158 -3.54 -2.53 -2.94
CA ALA A 158 -2.86 -3.23 -1.85
C ALA A 158 -2.70 -2.30 -0.64
N GLU A 159 -3.81 -1.82 -0.10
CA GLU A 159 -3.81 -0.92 1.06
C GLU A 159 -3.37 -1.67 2.32
N ARG A 160 -2.28 -1.24 2.95
CA ARG A 160 -1.64 -1.92 4.10
C ARG A 160 -2.40 -1.72 5.42
N TYR A 161 -3.72 -1.74 5.37
CA TYR A 161 -4.63 -1.40 6.45
C TYR A 161 -5.65 -2.52 6.71
N TRP A 162 -5.76 -2.92 7.99
CA TRP A 162 -6.72 -3.92 8.45
C TRP A 162 -7.49 -3.42 9.67
N LEU A 163 -8.80 -3.26 9.53
CA LEU A 163 -9.71 -2.82 10.60
C LEU A 163 -10.51 -4.00 11.13
N ASN A 164 -10.70 -4.06 12.45
CA ASN A 164 -11.55 -5.04 13.08
C ASN A 164 -12.81 -4.43 13.73
N SER A 165 -13.85 -5.25 13.92
CA SER A 165 -15.12 -4.84 14.49
C SER A 165 -15.09 -4.51 15.98
N LEU A 166 -13.94 -4.70 16.66
CA LEU A 166 -13.76 -4.33 18.07
C LEU A 166 -13.24 -2.91 18.24
N GLY A 167 -12.98 -2.18 17.15
CA GLY A 167 -12.46 -0.83 17.19
C GLY A 167 -10.94 -0.76 17.18
N SER A 168 -10.25 -1.77 16.63
CA SER A 168 -8.79 -1.72 16.44
C SER A 168 -8.43 -1.89 14.97
N PHE A 169 -7.38 -1.18 14.52
CA PHE A 169 -6.79 -1.37 13.21
C PHE A 169 -5.28 -1.60 13.30
N VAL A 170 -4.72 -2.22 12.26
CA VAL A 170 -3.28 -2.30 12.02
C VAL A 170 -2.97 -1.68 10.66
N PHE A 171 -1.96 -0.83 10.61
CA PHE A 171 -1.42 -0.23 9.38
C PHE A 171 0.06 -0.54 9.28
N VAL A 172 0.56 -1.05 8.15
CA VAL A 172 1.99 -1.32 7.95
C VAL A 172 2.60 -0.27 7.04
N ASP A 173 3.75 0.26 7.44
CA ASP A 173 4.49 1.29 6.71
C ASP A 173 4.82 0.85 5.27
N ASP A 174 4.75 1.79 4.32
CA ASP A 174 4.88 1.51 2.88
C ASP A 174 6.27 0.98 2.49
N GLU A 175 7.32 1.36 3.21
CA GLU A 175 8.70 0.92 2.95
C GLU A 175 8.98 -0.50 3.49
N THR A 176 8.11 -1.05 4.33
CA THR A 176 8.28 -2.41 4.84
C THR A 176 8.21 -3.41 3.67
N PRO A 177 9.19 -4.32 3.48
CA PRO A 177 9.10 -5.35 2.46
C PRO A 177 8.17 -6.49 2.93
N LEU A 178 6.87 -6.23 2.80
CA LEU A 178 5.80 -6.98 3.48
C LEU A 178 5.33 -8.20 2.68
N PHE A 179 5.26 -9.33 3.37
CA PHE A 179 4.58 -10.54 2.96
C PHE A 179 3.49 -10.87 3.97
N LEU A 180 2.39 -11.44 3.50
CA LEU A 180 1.32 -11.93 4.37
C LEU A 180 1.20 -13.44 4.36
N ASP A 181 1.14 -14.01 5.55
CA ASP A 181 0.61 -15.36 5.76
C ASP A 181 -0.66 -15.28 6.59
N GLN A 182 -1.80 -15.53 5.94
CA GLN A 182 -3.09 -15.46 6.59
C GLN A 182 -3.80 -16.80 6.47
N ASN A 183 -4.18 -17.38 7.61
CA ASN A 183 -4.86 -18.69 7.68
C ASN A 183 -4.16 -19.79 6.84
N SER A 184 -2.85 -19.70 6.65
CA SER A 184 -2.06 -20.70 5.93
C SER A 184 -1.18 -21.49 6.89
N ARG A 185 -0.02 -20.98 7.28
CA ARG A 185 0.88 -21.62 8.26
C ARG A 185 0.27 -21.65 9.66
N LYS A 186 -0.51 -20.62 10.00
CA LYS A 186 -1.13 -20.48 11.32
C LYS A 186 -2.64 -20.16 11.21
N PRO A 187 -3.53 -21.17 11.27
CA PRO A 187 -4.97 -20.94 11.17
C PRO A 187 -5.51 -19.99 12.25
N GLY A 188 -6.30 -18.99 11.85
CA GLY A 188 -6.85 -17.97 12.74
C GLY A 188 -5.96 -16.75 12.96
N TYR A 189 -4.86 -16.62 12.21
CA TYR A 189 -3.93 -15.50 12.30
C TYR A 189 -3.66 -14.91 10.92
N MET A 190 -3.28 -13.64 10.93
CA MET A 190 -2.64 -12.91 9.85
C MET A 190 -1.24 -12.51 10.33
N CYS A 191 -0.22 -13.10 9.73
CA CYS A 191 1.18 -12.82 10.02
C CYS A 191 1.71 -11.79 9.03
N LEU A 192 2.19 -10.68 9.58
CA LEU A 192 2.90 -9.63 8.89
C LEU A 192 4.37 -10.02 8.88
N GLU A 193 4.89 -10.37 7.71
CA GLU A 193 6.25 -10.89 7.54
C GLU A 193 7.09 -9.88 6.77
N ALA A 194 8.10 -9.31 7.41
CA ALA A 194 9.03 -8.42 6.74
C ALA A 194 10.30 -9.19 6.34
N LYS A 195 10.63 -9.20 5.04
CA LYS A 195 11.83 -9.87 4.52
C LYS A 195 12.31 -9.25 3.20
N LYS A 196 13.63 -9.15 3.04
CA LYS A 196 14.29 -8.72 1.79
C LYS A 196 14.30 -9.88 0.78
N ALA A 197 13.17 -10.09 0.10
CA ALA A 197 13.01 -11.08 -0.95
C ALA A 197 12.21 -10.51 -2.13
N LEU A 198 12.44 -11.05 -3.33
CA LEU A 198 11.63 -10.69 -4.51
C LEU A 198 10.14 -10.85 -4.20
N PRO A 199 9.27 -9.92 -4.64
CA PRO A 199 9.52 -8.83 -5.59
C PRO A 199 10.06 -7.51 -4.98
N TYR A 200 10.38 -7.46 -3.69
CA TYR A 200 10.99 -6.27 -3.09
C TYR A 200 12.47 -6.15 -3.45
N ASP A 201 13.01 -4.95 -3.35
CA ASP A 201 14.44 -4.69 -3.52
C ASP A 201 15.26 -5.52 -2.52
N THR A 202 16.15 -6.38 -3.05
CA THR A 202 17.05 -7.25 -2.28
C THR A 202 18.49 -6.73 -2.15
N TYR A 203 18.81 -5.56 -2.72
CA TYR A 203 20.15 -4.99 -2.79
C TYR A 203 20.50 -4.17 -1.56
N ASP A 204 19.55 -3.50 -0.90
CA ASP A 204 19.86 -2.85 0.38
C ASP A 204 20.27 -3.87 1.44
N GLU A 205 21.28 -3.53 2.23
CA GLU A 205 21.76 -4.38 3.33
C GLU A 205 20.79 -4.46 4.51
N THR A 206 19.84 -3.52 4.60
CA THR A 206 18.88 -3.47 5.69
C THR A 206 17.47 -3.09 5.25
N TYR A 207 16.48 -3.37 6.09
CA TYR A 207 15.11 -2.88 5.96
C TYR A 207 14.55 -2.45 7.32
N SER A 208 13.41 -1.77 7.30
CA SER A 208 12.61 -1.50 8.51
C SER A 208 11.32 -2.31 8.48
N PHE A 209 10.88 -2.78 9.64
CA PHE A 209 9.54 -3.33 9.85
C PHE A 209 8.81 -2.47 10.85
N ILE A 210 7.90 -1.65 10.34
CA ILE A 210 7.17 -0.64 11.12
C ILE A 210 5.69 -0.82 10.85
N TYR A 211 4.91 -0.84 11.93
CA TYR A 211 3.46 -0.84 11.82
C TYR A 211 2.85 -0.08 12.99
N GLN A 212 1.67 0.46 12.73
CA GLN A 212 0.87 1.20 13.68
C GLN A 212 -0.35 0.39 14.09
N ILE A 213 -0.74 0.51 15.35
CA ILE A 213 -1.96 -0.07 15.89
C ILE A 213 -2.79 1.05 16.47
N GLY A 214 -3.97 1.27 15.90
CA GLY A 214 -4.90 2.27 16.41
C GLY A 214 -6.10 1.63 17.08
N VAL A 215 -6.59 2.23 18.16
CA VAL A 215 -7.75 1.76 18.92
C VAL A 215 -8.73 2.90 19.16
N GLY A 216 -9.89 2.81 18.52
CA GLY A 216 -11.05 3.68 18.74
C GLY A 216 -12.03 3.10 19.76
N VAL A 217 -13.02 3.91 20.14
CA VAL A 217 -14.17 3.43 20.95
C VAL A 217 -14.96 2.34 20.21
N ASP A 218 -15.03 2.44 18.89
CA ASP A 218 -15.61 1.44 17.99
C ASP A 218 -14.88 1.44 16.64
N ALA A 219 -15.34 0.60 15.71
CA ALA A 219 -14.74 0.49 14.38
C ALA A 219 -14.85 1.78 13.55
N ARG A 220 -15.86 2.61 13.79
CA ARG A 220 -16.02 3.89 13.10
C ARG A 220 -14.96 4.87 13.58
N GLU A 221 -14.82 5.06 14.88
CA GLU A 221 -13.81 5.98 15.43
C GLU A 221 -12.39 5.52 15.13
N ALA A 222 -12.14 4.20 15.16
CA ALA A 222 -10.85 3.65 14.74
C ALA A 222 -10.53 4.01 13.28
N HIS A 223 -11.50 3.85 12.37
CA HIS A 223 -11.31 4.20 10.96
C HIS A 223 -11.16 5.71 10.73
N LEU A 224 -11.98 6.54 11.36
CA LEU A 224 -11.85 8.00 11.27
C LEU A 224 -10.50 8.47 11.82
N GLY A 225 -10.03 7.86 12.90
CA GLY A 225 -8.69 8.06 13.43
C GLY A 225 -7.60 7.72 12.42
N ALA A 226 -7.71 6.59 11.72
CA ALA A 226 -6.79 6.22 10.65
C ALA A 226 -6.82 7.24 9.49
N VAL A 227 -7.99 7.71 9.08
CA VAL A 227 -8.14 8.73 8.03
C VAL A 227 -7.45 10.04 8.41
N VAL A 228 -7.58 10.49 9.65
CA VAL A 228 -6.98 11.75 10.12
C VAL A 228 -5.47 11.66 10.25
N ASN A 229 -4.94 10.52 10.73
CA ASN A 229 -3.54 10.41 11.14
C ASN A 229 -2.65 9.67 10.13
N ILE A 230 -3.22 8.89 9.20
CA ILE A 230 -2.47 7.97 8.34
C ILE A 230 -2.93 8.07 6.88
N LEU A 231 -4.19 7.70 6.60
CA LEU A 231 -4.67 7.48 5.22
C LEU A 231 -4.94 8.80 4.46
N GLY A 232 -5.21 9.87 5.20
CA GLY A 232 -5.67 11.14 4.63
C GLY A 232 -7.12 11.09 4.16
N LYS A 233 -7.72 12.28 4.01
CA LYS A 233 -9.05 12.45 3.43
C LYS A 233 -8.90 12.98 2.00
N PRO A 234 -9.66 12.44 1.02
CA PRO A 234 -9.78 13.08 -0.28
C PRO A 234 -10.20 14.56 -0.12
N THR A 235 -9.56 15.44 -0.86
CA THR A 235 -9.86 16.90 -0.84
C THR A 235 -11.12 17.26 -1.62
N GLY A 236 -11.68 16.30 -2.37
CA GLY A 236 -12.92 16.44 -3.13
C GLY A 236 -13.64 15.11 -3.27
N HIS A 237 -14.68 15.10 -4.10
CA HIS A 237 -15.42 13.91 -4.47
C HIS A 237 -15.48 13.79 -5.99
N PRO A 238 -15.71 12.57 -6.54
CA PRO A 238 -16.01 12.42 -7.96
C PRO A 238 -17.18 13.31 -8.38
N ALA A 239 -17.22 13.73 -9.64
CA ALA A 239 -18.37 14.41 -10.22
C ALA A 239 -19.63 13.54 -10.02
N GLU A 240 -20.74 14.13 -9.57
CA GLU A 240 -21.96 13.37 -9.27
C GLU A 240 -22.48 12.63 -10.51
N GLU A 241 -22.28 13.22 -11.68
CA GLU A 241 -22.65 12.67 -12.99
C GLU A 241 -21.92 11.37 -13.30
N MET A 242 -20.68 11.20 -12.82
CA MET A 242 -19.93 9.95 -12.98
C MET A 242 -20.50 8.80 -12.14
N VAL A 243 -21.17 9.11 -11.03
CA VAL A 243 -21.82 8.11 -10.17
C VAL A 243 -23.24 7.82 -10.67
N LYS A 244 -23.91 8.84 -11.21
CA LYS A 244 -25.32 8.78 -11.61
C LYS A 244 -25.53 8.13 -12.99
N TYR A 245 -24.64 8.38 -13.95
CA TYR A 245 -24.80 7.93 -15.33
C TYR A 245 -23.75 6.89 -15.74
N PRO A 246 -24.07 5.99 -16.69
CA PRO A 246 -23.12 4.99 -17.18
C PRO A 246 -21.88 5.59 -17.84
N ILE A 247 -20.80 4.80 -17.82
CA ILE A 247 -19.62 5.00 -18.67
C ILE A 247 -19.68 3.97 -19.80
N TRP A 248 -19.76 4.44 -21.04
CA TRP A 248 -19.81 3.61 -22.23
C TRP A 248 -18.43 3.50 -22.86
N SER A 249 -17.75 2.39 -22.56
CA SER A 249 -16.44 2.08 -23.14
C SER A 249 -16.55 1.34 -24.46
N THR A 250 -15.79 1.78 -25.47
CA THR A 250 -15.73 1.07 -26.76
C THR A 250 -15.08 -0.32 -26.64
N TRP A 251 -14.32 -0.60 -25.58
CA TRP A 251 -13.64 -1.88 -25.35
C TRP A 251 -14.59 -3.09 -25.33
N ALA A 252 -15.77 -2.94 -24.73
CA ALA A 252 -16.69 -4.05 -24.52
C ALA A 252 -17.20 -4.65 -25.85
N ARG A 253 -17.34 -3.81 -26.88
CA ARG A 253 -17.93 -4.18 -28.17
C ARG A 253 -16.92 -4.21 -29.32
N TYR A 254 -16.01 -3.25 -29.37
CA TYR A 254 -15.17 -3.01 -30.55
C TYR A 254 -13.70 -3.39 -30.36
N LYS A 255 -13.26 -3.59 -29.12
CA LYS A 255 -11.84 -3.86 -28.81
C LYS A 255 -10.96 -2.77 -29.42
N ARG A 256 -10.09 -3.12 -30.37
CA ARG A 256 -9.18 -2.19 -31.06
C ARG A 256 -9.77 -1.62 -32.37
N ASP A 257 -10.90 -2.15 -32.84
CA ASP A 257 -11.48 -1.86 -34.15
C ASP A 257 -12.40 -0.64 -34.10
N ILE A 258 -11.86 0.47 -33.59
CA ILE A 258 -12.53 1.78 -33.51
C ILE A 258 -11.98 2.76 -34.55
N ASN A 259 -12.87 3.54 -35.16
CA ASN A 259 -12.58 4.69 -36.01
C ASN A 259 -13.74 5.69 -35.89
N GLU A 260 -13.63 6.87 -36.51
CA GLU A 260 -14.64 7.94 -36.45
C GLU A 260 -16.07 7.44 -36.72
N ALA A 261 -16.27 6.67 -37.81
CA ALA A 261 -17.60 6.18 -38.17
C ALA A 261 -18.19 5.22 -37.12
N VAL A 262 -17.35 4.33 -36.57
CA VAL A 262 -17.76 3.37 -35.53
C VAL A 262 -18.18 4.09 -34.25
N ILE A 263 -17.40 5.09 -33.81
CA ILE A 263 -17.68 5.79 -32.55
C ILE A 263 -18.88 6.72 -32.66
N LEU A 264 -19.07 7.41 -33.78
CA LEU A 264 -20.22 8.28 -33.99
C LEU A 264 -21.51 7.46 -34.05
N LYS A 265 -21.48 6.31 -34.73
CA LYS A 265 -22.60 5.36 -34.69
C LYS A 265 -22.86 4.85 -33.28
N HIS A 266 -21.80 4.54 -32.51
CA HIS A 266 -21.99 4.07 -31.13
C HIS A 266 -22.63 5.14 -30.25
N ALA A 267 -22.22 6.40 -30.40
CA ALA A 267 -22.83 7.54 -29.72
C ALA A 267 -24.32 7.68 -30.09
N ASP A 268 -24.67 7.54 -31.36
CA ASP A 268 -26.07 7.52 -31.80
C ASP A 268 -26.84 6.35 -31.16
N ASP A 269 -26.29 5.14 -31.16
CA ASP A 269 -26.91 3.97 -30.54
C ASP A 269 -27.20 4.24 -29.04
N ILE A 270 -26.27 4.85 -28.29
CA ILE A 270 -26.44 5.17 -26.86
C ILE A 270 -27.59 6.15 -26.65
N VAL A 271 -27.58 7.27 -27.39
CA VAL A 271 -28.56 8.35 -27.22
C VAL A 271 -29.96 7.90 -27.67
N MET A 272 -30.06 7.18 -28.80
CA MET A 272 -31.35 6.64 -29.29
C MET A 272 -31.99 5.64 -28.32
N ASN A 273 -31.18 4.99 -27.47
CA ASN A 273 -31.68 4.08 -26.43
C ASN A 273 -31.95 4.78 -25.09
N GLY A 274 -31.96 6.12 -25.04
CA GLY A 274 -32.37 6.90 -23.87
C GLY A 274 -31.29 7.15 -22.83
N TRP A 275 -30.01 6.93 -23.18
CA TRP A 275 -28.87 7.09 -22.26
C TRP A 275 -28.08 8.38 -22.53
N ALA A 276 -28.77 9.46 -22.89
CA ALA A 276 -28.17 10.79 -22.96
C ALA A 276 -27.60 11.23 -21.60
N ASP A 277 -26.69 12.20 -21.61
CA ASP A 277 -25.92 12.66 -20.45
C ASP A 277 -25.04 11.57 -19.81
N SER A 278 -24.65 10.54 -20.58
CA SER A 278 -23.66 9.53 -20.15
C SER A 278 -22.23 9.93 -20.53
N GLN A 279 -21.24 9.26 -19.94
CA GLN A 279 -19.84 9.37 -20.37
C GLN A 279 -19.53 8.41 -21.52
N PHE A 280 -18.73 8.86 -22.48
CA PHE A 280 -18.26 8.07 -23.61
C PHE A 280 -16.74 7.90 -23.55
N GLU A 281 -16.28 6.65 -23.49
CA GLU A 281 -14.87 6.30 -23.32
C GLU A 281 -14.32 5.60 -24.57
N PHE A 282 -13.20 6.13 -25.06
CA PHE A 282 -12.43 5.63 -26.19
C PHE A 282 -11.34 4.67 -25.69
N ASP A 283 -11.49 3.40 -26.07
CA ASP A 283 -10.68 2.26 -25.64
C ASP A 283 -10.77 1.17 -26.75
N ASP A 284 -9.73 0.58 -27.33
CA ASP A 284 -8.27 0.77 -27.25
C ASP A 284 -7.77 1.23 -28.64
N PHE A 285 -6.50 1.61 -28.77
CA PHE A 285 -5.80 1.84 -30.05
C PHE A 285 -6.33 3.08 -30.82
N TRP A 286 -6.57 4.16 -30.09
CA TRP A 286 -6.85 5.49 -30.65
C TRP A 286 -5.57 6.22 -31.09
N GLU A 287 -4.44 5.87 -30.49
CA GLU A 287 -3.13 6.44 -30.79
C GLU A 287 -2.43 5.75 -31.97
N THR A 288 -1.33 6.34 -32.47
CA THR A 288 -0.57 5.79 -33.61
C THR A 288 0.17 4.49 -33.25
N CYS A 289 0.63 4.38 -32.01
CA CYS A 289 1.16 3.17 -31.39
C CYS A 289 1.17 3.33 -29.86
N TYR A 290 1.26 2.22 -29.11
CA TYR A 290 1.09 2.26 -27.66
C TYR A 290 2.14 3.10 -26.91
N GLY A 291 1.68 4.15 -26.22
CA GLY A 291 2.51 5.10 -25.48
C GLY A 291 2.98 6.32 -26.29
N SER A 292 2.58 6.41 -27.56
CA SER A 292 2.83 7.60 -28.39
C SER A 292 2.02 8.82 -27.95
N LEU A 293 0.87 8.61 -27.30
CA LEU A 293 -0.09 9.65 -26.95
C LEU A 293 -0.36 10.61 -28.12
N THR A 294 -0.36 10.06 -29.34
CA THR A 294 -0.50 10.80 -30.59
C THR A 294 -1.69 10.24 -31.35
N MET A 295 -2.64 11.11 -31.69
CA MET A 295 -3.89 10.69 -32.32
C MET A 295 -3.65 10.03 -33.68
N ASN A 296 -4.26 8.87 -33.93
CA ASN A 296 -4.18 8.20 -35.21
C ASN A 296 -5.13 8.86 -36.23
N THR A 297 -4.60 9.78 -37.05
CA THR A 297 -5.40 10.53 -38.03
C THR A 297 -5.96 9.68 -39.17
N THR A 298 -5.46 8.46 -39.38
CA THR A 298 -6.07 7.52 -40.34
C THR A 298 -7.40 6.97 -39.81
N LYS A 299 -7.51 6.77 -38.49
CA LYS A 299 -8.75 6.34 -37.82
C LYS A 299 -9.67 7.51 -37.46
N PHE A 300 -9.08 8.64 -37.10
CA PHE A 300 -9.76 9.84 -36.61
C PHE A 300 -9.20 11.08 -37.32
N PRO A 301 -9.63 11.36 -38.56
CA PRO A 301 -9.09 12.46 -39.36
C PRO A 301 -9.22 13.83 -38.69
N ASP A 302 -10.33 14.08 -37.99
CA ASP A 302 -10.52 15.25 -37.14
C ASP A 302 -11.14 14.83 -35.79
N MET A 303 -10.27 14.41 -34.86
CA MET A 303 -10.73 14.01 -33.52
C MET A 303 -11.41 15.15 -32.77
N LYS A 304 -10.99 16.41 -32.98
CA LYS A 304 -11.61 17.55 -32.30
C LYS A 304 -13.06 17.71 -32.73
N GLN A 305 -13.32 17.62 -34.04
CA GLN A 305 -14.68 17.63 -34.56
C GLN A 305 -15.47 16.40 -34.09
N THR A 306 -14.85 15.22 -34.09
CA THR A 306 -15.49 13.99 -33.62
C THR A 306 -15.96 14.09 -32.17
N VAL A 307 -15.12 14.62 -31.28
CA VAL A 307 -15.48 14.86 -29.87
C VAL A 307 -16.61 15.90 -29.77
N ALA A 308 -16.54 16.98 -30.55
CA ALA A 308 -17.61 17.98 -30.59
C ALA A 308 -18.95 17.38 -31.03
N ASP A 309 -18.95 16.50 -32.03
CA ASP A 309 -20.15 15.82 -32.53
C ASP A 309 -20.74 14.86 -31.49
N ILE A 310 -19.90 14.11 -30.77
CA ILE A 310 -20.34 13.24 -29.65
C ILE A 310 -21.01 14.08 -28.55
N LYS A 311 -20.38 15.21 -28.19
CA LYS A 311 -20.94 16.14 -27.19
C LYS A 311 -22.28 16.72 -27.67
N ALA A 312 -22.37 17.13 -28.94
CA ALA A 312 -23.59 17.66 -29.55
C ALA A 312 -24.74 16.64 -29.62
N LYS A 313 -24.45 15.33 -29.71
CA LYS A 313 -25.44 14.25 -29.63
C LYS A 313 -26.02 14.08 -28.22
N GLY A 314 -25.41 14.68 -27.20
CA GLY A 314 -25.86 14.60 -25.80
C GLY A 314 -25.00 13.70 -24.92
N LEU A 315 -23.74 13.45 -25.30
CA LEU A 315 -22.74 12.74 -24.48
C LEU A 315 -21.64 13.73 -24.07
N PRO A 316 -21.86 14.55 -23.04
CA PRO A 316 -21.05 15.74 -22.77
C PRO A 316 -19.65 15.43 -22.22
N ARG A 317 -19.40 14.19 -21.79
CA ARG A 317 -18.14 13.77 -21.15
C ARG A 317 -17.47 12.69 -21.99
N VAL A 318 -16.32 13.03 -22.57
CA VAL A 318 -15.54 12.16 -23.43
C VAL A 318 -14.18 11.87 -22.79
N THR A 319 -13.84 10.60 -22.64
CA THR A 319 -12.60 10.16 -22.01
C THR A 319 -11.77 9.24 -22.89
N LEU A 320 -10.46 9.23 -22.68
CA LEU A 320 -9.53 8.32 -23.36
C LEU A 320 -8.92 7.33 -22.38
N TRP A 321 -8.78 6.09 -22.81
CA TRP A 321 -7.95 5.10 -22.15
C TRP A 321 -6.46 5.43 -22.32
N VAL A 322 -5.68 5.35 -21.24
CA VAL A 322 -4.22 5.61 -21.21
C VAL A 322 -3.51 4.61 -20.30
N HIS A 323 -2.21 4.43 -20.50
CA HIS A 323 -1.40 3.45 -19.79
C HIS A 323 0.04 3.95 -19.58
N PRO A 324 0.79 3.42 -18.58
CA PRO A 324 2.10 3.93 -18.17
C PRO A 324 3.29 3.37 -18.99
N PHE A 325 3.04 2.84 -20.19
CA PHE A 325 4.06 2.14 -20.98
C PHE A 325 4.34 2.82 -22.32
N ILE A 326 5.54 2.61 -22.86
CA ILE A 326 5.89 3.01 -24.23
C ILE A 326 6.42 1.78 -24.96
N ASN A 327 5.78 1.38 -26.06
CA ASN A 327 6.36 0.37 -26.94
C ASN A 327 7.56 0.97 -27.67
N LYS A 328 8.68 0.24 -27.73
CA LYS A 328 9.97 0.77 -28.24
C LYS A 328 9.94 1.24 -29.69
N VAL A 329 8.97 0.76 -30.47
CA VAL A 329 8.74 1.20 -31.86
C VAL A 329 8.13 2.61 -31.97
N CYS A 330 7.65 3.17 -30.86
CA CYS A 330 6.98 4.47 -30.82
C CYS A 330 7.96 5.64 -30.77
N GLU A 331 8.63 5.90 -31.89
CA GLU A 331 9.49 7.06 -32.02
C GLU A 331 8.73 8.36 -32.38
N PRO A 332 9.19 9.53 -31.90
CA PRO A 332 10.41 9.76 -31.12
C PRO A 332 10.25 9.56 -29.60
N PHE A 333 9.06 9.18 -29.12
CA PHE A 333 8.71 9.21 -27.69
C PHE A 333 9.51 8.21 -26.85
N TYR A 334 9.83 7.05 -27.43
CA TYR A 334 10.71 6.08 -26.78
C TYR A 334 12.12 6.65 -26.58
N SER A 335 12.76 7.12 -27.66
CA SER A 335 14.12 7.69 -27.57
C SER A 335 14.17 8.92 -26.65
N GLU A 336 13.16 9.79 -26.70
CA GLU A 336 13.06 10.95 -25.81
C GLU A 336 12.99 10.54 -24.33
N ALA A 337 12.13 9.58 -23.97
CA ALA A 337 12.00 9.12 -22.59
C ALA A 337 13.28 8.44 -22.09
N MET A 338 13.95 7.68 -22.96
CA MET A 338 15.24 7.04 -22.66
C MET A 338 16.35 8.08 -22.44
N GLU A 339 16.50 9.05 -23.35
CA GLU A 339 17.53 10.10 -23.27
C GLU A 339 17.37 10.98 -22.02
N LYS A 340 16.13 11.20 -21.57
CA LYS A 340 15.82 11.98 -20.37
C LYS A 340 15.88 11.18 -19.06
N GLY A 341 16.09 9.86 -19.12
CA GLY A 341 16.08 9.01 -17.93
C GLY A 341 14.71 8.91 -17.26
N TYR A 342 13.64 8.86 -18.06
CA TYR A 342 12.24 8.80 -17.57
C TYR A 342 11.68 7.38 -17.49
N LEU A 343 12.52 6.37 -17.68
CA LEU A 343 12.13 4.97 -17.73
C LEU A 343 12.56 4.24 -16.46
N VAL A 344 11.74 3.31 -15.99
CA VAL A 344 12.12 2.37 -14.93
C VAL A 344 13.26 1.48 -15.45
N THR A 345 14.33 1.35 -14.67
CA THR A 345 15.48 0.51 -14.99
C THR A 345 15.80 -0.48 -13.87
N ASP A 346 16.33 -1.65 -14.21
CA ASP A 346 16.97 -2.52 -13.24
C ASP A 346 18.34 -1.95 -12.76
N HIS A 347 18.97 -2.64 -11.81
CA HIS A 347 20.28 -2.22 -11.27
C HIS A 347 21.44 -2.27 -12.29
N ASN A 348 21.23 -2.87 -13.46
CA ASN A 348 22.19 -2.87 -14.57
C ASN A 348 21.90 -1.77 -15.60
N GLY A 349 20.87 -0.94 -15.37
CA GLY A 349 20.42 0.10 -16.29
C GLY A 349 19.56 -0.41 -17.45
N ASN A 350 19.04 -1.65 -17.38
CA ASN A 350 18.16 -2.19 -18.40
C ASN A 350 16.70 -1.75 -18.14
N SER A 351 16.07 -1.10 -19.12
CA SER A 351 14.67 -0.66 -19.05
C SER A 351 13.67 -1.64 -19.70
N ASP A 352 14.14 -2.77 -20.20
CA ASP A 352 13.32 -3.73 -20.93
C ASP A 352 12.14 -4.26 -20.09
N HIS A 353 10.95 -4.12 -20.65
CA HIS A 353 9.70 -4.57 -20.05
C HIS A 353 8.81 -5.27 -21.08
N TRP A 354 7.74 -5.91 -20.60
CA TRP A 354 6.68 -6.44 -21.44
C TRP A 354 5.32 -6.31 -20.74
N TRP A 355 4.26 -6.12 -21.53
CA TRP A 355 2.89 -6.04 -21.02
C TRP A 355 1.94 -6.70 -22.02
N TRP A 356 0.63 -6.74 -21.74
CA TRP A 356 -0.32 -7.51 -22.57
C TRP A 356 -0.43 -7.05 -24.04
N ASN A 357 0.09 -5.85 -24.34
CA ASN A 357 0.11 -5.23 -25.68
C ASN A 357 1.55 -5.11 -26.26
N SER A 358 2.52 -5.88 -25.74
CA SER A 358 3.87 -5.98 -26.32
C SER A 358 4.45 -7.41 -26.21
N GLY A 359 5.45 -7.72 -27.04
CA GLY A 359 6.32 -8.87 -26.82
C GLY A 359 7.31 -8.66 -25.67
N MET A 360 8.08 -9.71 -25.39
CA MET A 360 9.15 -9.67 -24.39
C MET A 360 10.22 -8.66 -24.80
N ASN A 361 10.57 -7.73 -23.91
CA ASN A 361 11.56 -6.66 -24.13
C ASN A 361 11.20 -5.64 -25.22
N GLU A 362 9.92 -5.57 -25.63
CA GLU A 362 9.43 -4.65 -26.67
C GLU A 362 8.81 -3.36 -26.11
N SER A 363 8.76 -3.21 -24.80
CA SER A 363 8.20 -2.04 -24.11
C SER A 363 9.10 -1.56 -22.99
N VAL A 364 8.78 -0.38 -22.48
CA VAL A 364 9.38 0.21 -21.28
C VAL A 364 8.28 0.82 -20.41
N SER A 365 8.54 0.92 -19.11
CA SER A 365 7.62 1.57 -18.15
C SER A 365 8.13 2.96 -17.79
N ILE A 366 7.23 3.93 -17.71
CA ILE A 366 7.57 5.29 -17.25
C ILE A 366 7.80 5.25 -15.73
N ASP A 367 8.89 5.87 -15.28
CA ASP A 367 9.20 5.98 -13.85
C ASP A 367 8.45 7.16 -13.23
N PHE A 368 7.27 6.90 -12.68
CA PHE A 368 6.48 7.91 -11.99
C PHE A 368 7.02 8.30 -10.61
N THR A 369 8.10 7.65 -10.11
CA THR A 369 8.82 8.11 -8.92
C THR A 369 9.76 9.28 -9.25
N ASN A 370 10.13 9.43 -10.52
CA ASN A 370 10.80 10.61 -11.04
C ASN A 370 9.77 11.74 -11.31
N PRO A 371 9.81 12.85 -10.56
CA PRO A 371 8.84 13.94 -10.72
C PRO A 371 8.89 14.61 -12.11
N GLU A 372 10.05 14.61 -12.79
CA GLU A 372 10.17 15.16 -14.14
C GLU A 372 9.48 14.28 -15.18
N ALA A 373 9.60 12.95 -15.04
CA ALA A 373 8.92 11.99 -15.90
C ALA A 373 7.39 12.05 -15.72
N ALA A 374 6.94 12.16 -14.47
CA ALA A 374 5.53 12.34 -14.13
C ALA A 374 4.94 13.61 -14.74
N GLU A 375 5.67 14.73 -14.66
CA GLU A 375 5.24 15.99 -15.27
C GLU A 375 5.28 15.96 -16.80
N TRP A 376 6.30 15.33 -17.39
CA TRP A 376 6.39 15.12 -18.84
C TRP A 376 5.19 14.33 -19.39
N TYR A 377 4.82 13.23 -18.73
CA TYR A 377 3.65 12.44 -19.11
C TYR A 377 2.35 13.25 -18.92
N SER A 378 2.23 13.94 -17.79
CA SER A 378 1.06 14.79 -17.48
C SER A 378 0.88 15.92 -18.50
N GLN A 379 1.97 16.55 -18.96
CA GLN A 379 1.89 17.59 -19.98
C GLN A 379 1.43 17.04 -21.33
N ARG A 380 1.87 15.83 -21.72
CA ARG A 380 1.39 15.17 -22.94
C ARG A 380 -0.12 14.88 -22.87
N LEU A 381 -0.62 14.46 -21.72
CA LEU A 381 -2.06 14.30 -21.48
C LEU A 381 -2.82 15.63 -21.54
N ARG A 382 -2.33 16.68 -20.89
CA ARG A 382 -2.95 18.03 -20.95
C ARG A 382 -3.03 18.54 -22.40
N ASN A 383 -1.98 18.34 -23.19
CA ASN A 383 -1.98 18.69 -24.61
C ASN A 383 -3.10 17.98 -25.38
N ILE A 384 -3.34 16.69 -25.13
CA ILE A 384 -4.46 15.94 -25.73
C ILE A 384 -5.81 16.55 -25.33
N GLN A 385 -5.99 16.88 -24.05
CA GLN A 385 -7.23 17.50 -23.56
C GLN A 385 -7.51 18.82 -24.29
N GLU A 386 -6.49 19.69 -24.38
CA GLU A 386 -6.62 21.01 -25.02
C GLU A 386 -6.83 20.91 -26.54
N GLN A 387 -6.11 20.01 -27.22
CA GLN A 387 -6.17 19.87 -28.67
C GLN A 387 -7.52 19.29 -29.13
N TYR A 388 -8.02 18.27 -28.45
CA TYR A 388 -9.16 17.48 -28.91
C TYR A 388 -10.43 17.66 -28.06
N GLY A 389 -10.37 18.38 -26.95
CA GLY A 389 -11.52 18.62 -26.07
C GLY A 389 -11.91 17.42 -25.21
N ILE A 390 -10.94 16.57 -24.85
CA ILE A 390 -11.11 15.41 -23.97
C ILE A 390 -11.26 15.86 -22.51
N ASP A 391 -12.24 15.30 -21.80
CA ASP A 391 -12.59 15.75 -20.44
C ASP A 391 -11.75 15.05 -19.36
N SER A 392 -11.40 13.77 -19.54
CA SER A 392 -10.62 13.00 -18.56
C SER A 392 -10.00 11.73 -19.18
N PHE A 393 -9.28 10.96 -18.37
CA PHE A 393 -8.60 9.74 -18.76
C PHE A 393 -8.98 8.56 -17.86
N LYS A 394 -9.02 7.36 -18.46
CA LYS A 394 -9.01 6.09 -17.73
C LYS A 394 -7.57 5.58 -17.69
N PHE A 395 -6.95 5.68 -16.52
CA PHE A 395 -5.62 5.12 -16.27
C PHE A 395 -5.74 3.63 -16.04
N ASP A 396 -5.07 2.85 -16.88
CA ASP A 396 -5.09 1.40 -16.84
C ASP A 396 -3.68 0.82 -16.83
N ALA A 397 -3.61 -0.46 -16.52
CA ALA A 397 -2.40 -1.21 -16.24
C ALA A 397 -1.65 -0.73 -14.98
N ARG A 398 -0.65 -1.52 -14.61
CA ARG A 398 0.19 -1.36 -13.43
C ARG A 398 1.52 -2.05 -13.65
#